data_AF-W4GUF9-F1
#
_entry.id   AF-W4GUF9-F1
#
_cell.length_a   1.000
_cell.length_b   1.000
_cell.length_c   1.000
_cell.angle_alpha   90.00
_cell.angle_beta   90.00
_cell.angle_gamma   90.00
#
_symmetry.space_group_name_H-M   'P 1'
#
loop_
_entity.id
_entity.type
_entity.pdbx_description
1 polymer ?
#
loop_
_entity_poly.entity_id
_entity_poly.type
_entity_poly.pdbx_seq_one_letter_code
_entity_poly.pdbx_strand_id
1 'polypeptide(L)'
;MSTSKVAAVVCAGAALRVGLFACGLDAFAQNRLEYVTPLNSLLRLQEGHFLYKAGVNPYAGDTFHQPPLVLAVYTLLDALTVFHISLRTCLIGWTIFMDVVIALGFASMCRAFLSSQGEQQCERSKIWLNHPPVSSLLAPEMLPATTAAMFLFNPYSVISSLALSTSLVTYASIVWSFSFAVQGLLVHAIVLLALATYLSVYPVVLVVPVLLMIHQARSAASFSTPDQPTRVPLPRVLLSIGLFLTSVGGFVGVSFVYMGRTWDFLRATARPLAFACVLLALVSIFQPYPSLGDIGFALPCFLLHPSSIIGIVKF
;
A
#
# COMPACT_ATOMS: atom_id res chain seq x y z
N MET A 1 20.90 -7.30 15.56
CA MET A 1 19.86 -8.16 16.18
C MET A 1 18.45 -7.86 15.65
N SER A 2 18.02 -6.60 15.52
CA SER A 2 16.69 -6.23 14.98
C SER A 2 16.43 -6.73 13.54
N THR A 3 17.44 -6.72 12.66
CA THR A 3 17.31 -7.22 11.27
C THR A 3 17.05 -8.72 11.19
N SER A 4 17.78 -9.51 11.98
CA SER A 4 17.59 -10.97 12.09
C SER A 4 16.20 -11.33 12.58
N LYS A 5 15.64 -10.57 13.52
CA LYS A 5 14.28 -10.76 14.05
C LYS A 5 13.21 -10.46 12.99
N VAL A 6 13.36 -9.38 12.23
CA VAL A 6 12.46 -9.08 11.09
C VAL A 6 12.52 -10.18 10.04
N ALA A 7 13.72 -10.65 9.68
CA ALA A 7 13.88 -11.75 8.72
C ALA A 7 13.17 -13.02 9.20
N ALA A 8 13.32 -13.40 10.47
CA ALA A 8 12.64 -14.57 11.04
C ALA A 8 11.11 -14.45 10.97
N VAL A 9 10.55 -13.28 11.30
CA VAL A 9 9.11 -12.99 11.22
C VAL A 9 8.62 -13.07 9.76
N VAL A 10 9.37 -12.50 8.83
CA VAL A 10 9.05 -12.53 7.39
C VAL A 10 9.06 -13.96 6.86
N CYS A 11 10.08 -14.75 7.19
CA CYS A 11 10.16 -16.17 6.82
C CYS A 11 8.98 -16.97 7.39
N ALA A 12 8.63 -16.74 8.66
CA ALA A 12 7.50 -17.42 9.29
C ALA A 12 6.15 -17.03 8.65
N GLY A 13 5.94 -15.74 8.36
CA GLY A 13 4.72 -15.26 7.70
C GLY A 13 4.58 -15.72 6.24
N ALA A 14 5.70 -15.86 5.52
CA ALA A 14 5.72 -16.45 4.18
C ALA A 14 5.45 -17.96 4.24
N ALA A 15 6.09 -18.69 5.17
CA ALA A 15 5.85 -20.12 5.37
C ALA A 15 4.40 -20.42 5.74
N LEU A 16 3.77 -19.59 6.58
CA LEU A 16 2.34 -19.68 6.89
C LEU A 16 1.50 -19.62 5.61
N ARG A 17 1.73 -18.61 4.75
CA ARG A 17 0.99 -18.45 3.48
C ARG A 17 1.21 -19.64 2.55
N VAL A 18 2.45 -20.11 2.39
CA VAL A 18 2.76 -21.31 1.61
C VAL A 18 1.95 -22.50 2.13
N GLY A 19 1.92 -22.71 3.46
CA GLY A 19 1.13 -23.77 4.08
C GLY A 19 -0.36 -23.65 3.79
N LEU A 20 -0.94 -22.46 3.91
CA LEU A 20 -2.37 -22.22 3.66
C LEU A 20 -2.74 -22.44 2.18
N PHE A 21 -1.89 -22.02 1.24
CA PHE A 21 -2.07 -22.30 -0.19
C PHE A 21 -1.90 -23.79 -0.51
N ALA A 22 -0.97 -24.48 0.14
CA ALA A 22 -0.79 -25.92 -0.01
C ALA A 22 -2.01 -26.71 0.48
N CYS A 23 -2.71 -26.21 1.51
CA CYS A 23 -4.00 -26.76 1.97
C CYS A 23 -5.18 -26.45 1.02
N GLY A 24 -5.01 -25.61 -0.01
CA GLY A 24 -6.07 -25.27 -0.96
C GLY A 24 -7.13 -24.30 -0.42
N LEU A 25 -6.81 -23.54 0.63
CA LEU A 25 -7.74 -22.57 1.23
C LEU A 25 -8.06 -21.37 0.32
N ASP A 26 -7.25 -21.15 -0.73
CA ASP A 26 -7.47 -20.12 -1.75
C ASP A 26 -8.80 -20.32 -2.50
N ALA A 27 -9.20 -21.56 -2.75
CA ALA A 27 -10.47 -21.88 -3.41
C ALA A 27 -11.70 -21.39 -2.61
N PHE A 28 -11.60 -21.35 -1.27
CA PHE A 28 -12.67 -20.84 -0.41
C PHE A 28 -12.75 -19.31 -0.42
N ALA A 29 -11.60 -18.63 -0.61
CA ALA A 29 -11.51 -17.19 -0.51
C ALA A 29 -11.88 -16.44 -1.82
N GLN A 30 -11.56 -17.00 -2.98
CA GLN A 30 -11.70 -16.32 -4.28
C GLN A 30 -13.15 -16.03 -4.69
N ASN A 31 -14.11 -16.84 -4.23
CA ASN A 31 -15.52 -16.75 -4.65
C ASN A 31 -16.39 -15.90 -3.71
N ARG A 32 -15.80 -15.26 -2.70
CA ARG A 32 -16.54 -14.48 -1.70
C ARG A 32 -16.38 -12.98 -1.94
N LEU A 33 -17.51 -12.32 -2.17
CA LEU A 33 -17.58 -10.86 -2.38
C LEU A 33 -17.13 -10.05 -1.16
N GLU A 34 -17.14 -10.65 0.04
CA GLU A 34 -16.62 -10.05 1.27
C GLU A 34 -15.10 -9.82 1.22
N TYR A 35 -14.38 -10.64 0.46
CA TYR A 35 -12.92 -10.61 0.39
C TYR A 35 -12.42 -9.89 -0.87
N VAL A 36 -13.26 -9.87 -1.90
CA VAL A 36 -12.91 -9.44 -3.24
C VAL A 36 -14.03 -8.60 -3.85
N THR A 37 -13.67 -7.44 -4.36
CA THR A 37 -14.54 -6.50 -5.07
C THR A 37 -14.28 -6.55 -6.58
N PRO A 38 -15.15 -5.95 -7.41
CA PRO A 38 -14.92 -5.81 -8.85
C PRO A 38 -13.57 -5.16 -9.22
N LEU A 39 -13.03 -4.34 -8.33
CA LEU A 39 -11.80 -3.57 -8.56
C LEU A 39 -10.53 -4.31 -8.15
N ASN A 40 -10.63 -5.44 -7.44
CA ASN A 40 -9.45 -6.20 -6.99
C ASN A 40 -9.54 -7.72 -7.18
N SER A 41 -10.54 -8.20 -7.94
CA SER A 41 -10.77 -9.61 -8.24
C SER A 41 -9.81 -10.23 -9.24
N LEU A 42 -9.24 -11.39 -8.88
CA LEU A 42 -8.48 -12.22 -9.81
C LEU A 42 -9.36 -12.79 -10.93
N LEU A 43 -10.59 -13.20 -10.64
CA LEU A 43 -11.49 -13.77 -11.65
C LEU A 43 -11.80 -12.77 -12.76
N ARG A 44 -12.04 -11.49 -12.40
CA ARG A 44 -12.24 -10.43 -13.40
C ARG A 44 -10.97 -10.13 -14.19
N LEU A 45 -9.80 -10.25 -13.55
CA LEU A 45 -8.51 -10.09 -14.22
C LEU A 45 -8.24 -11.23 -15.22
N GLN A 46 -8.58 -12.46 -14.86
CA GLN A 46 -8.53 -13.64 -15.74
C GLN A 46 -9.43 -13.46 -16.96
N GLU A 47 -10.67 -13.02 -16.74
CA GLU A 47 -11.62 -12.75 -17.81
C GLU A 47 -11.15 -11.60 -18.71
N GLY A 48 -10.65 -10.51 -18.12
CA GLY A 48 -10.07 -9.39 -18.86
C GLY A 48 -8.86 -9.82 -19.72
N HIS A 49 -8.01 -10.71 -19.19
CA HIS A 49 -6.90 -11.30 -19.94
C HIS A 49 -7.35 -12.23 -21.06
N PHE A 50 -8.39 -13.03 -20.82
CA PHE A 50 -8.99 -13.89 -21.83
C PHE A 50 -9.52 -13.08 -23.02
N LEU A 51 -10.26 -12.00 -22.75
CA LEU A 51 -10.74 -11.07 -23.78
C LEU A 51 -9.58 -10.39 -24.53
N TYR A 52 -8.57 -9.93 -23.78
CA TYR A 52 -7.39 -9.28 -24.35
C TYR A 52 -6.66 -10.21 -25.33
N LYS A 53 -6.46 -11.48 -24.95
CA LYS A 53 -5.84 -12.50 -25.82
C LYS A 53 -6.67 -12.81 -27.07
N ALA A 54 -7.99 -12.72 -26.99
CA ALA A 54 -8.88 -12.89 -28.12
C ALA A 54 -8.92 -11.66 -29.07
N GLY A 55 -8.14 -10.61 -28.79
CA GLY A 55 -8.16 -9.36 -29.56
C GLY A 55 -9.42 -8.51 -29.31
N VAL A 56 -10.19 -8.85 -28.28
CA VAL A 56 -11.38 -8.11 -27.86
C VAL A 56 -10.97 -7.12 -26.77
N ASN A 57 -11.43 -5.88 -26.88
CA ASN A 57 -11.15 -4.87 -25.86
C ASN A 57 -11.75 -5.28 -24.50
N PRO A 58 -10.93 -5.51 -23.46
CA PRO A 58 -11.41 -5.92 -22.12
C PRO A 58 -12.34 -4.90 -21.46
N TYR A 59 -12.23 -3.64 -21.85
CA TYR A 59 -12.99 -2.52 -21.29
C TYR A 59 -14.26 -2.16 -22.09
N ALA A 60 -14.56 -2.89 -23.17
CA ALA A 60 -15.77 -2.65 -23.95
C ALA A 60 -17.05 -3.05 -23.20
N GLY A 61 -16.95 -3.95 -22.21
CA GLY A 61 -18.05 -4.40 -21.36
C GLY A 61 -17.92 -3.94 -19.89
N ASP A 62 -18.86 -4.39 -19.05
CA ASP A 62 -18.90 -4.09 -17.60
C ASP A 62 -18.19 -5.17 -16.74
N THR A 63 -17.37 -6.00 -17.39
CA THR A 63 -16.75 -7.17 -16.75
C THR A 63 -15.44 -6.81 -16.07
N PHE A 64 -14.61 -5.97 -16.70
CA PHE A 64 -13.26 -5.63 -16.24
C PHE A 64 -13.08 -4.12 -16.03
N HIS A 65 -12.66 -3.73 -14.82
CA HIS A 65 -12.49 -2.33 -14.42
C HIS A 65 -11.15 -2.06 -13.72
N GLN A 66 -10.21 -3.01 -13.74
CA GLN A 66 -8.90 -2.79 -13.13
C GLN A 66 -7.98 -2.02 -14.09
N PRO A 67 -6.97 -1.30 -13.56
CA PRO A 67 -6.05 -0.53 -14.39
C PRO A 67 -5.24 -1.41 -15.38
N PRO A 68 -4.95 -0.93 -16.61
CA PRO A 68 -4.23 -1.71 -17.62
C PRO A 68 -2.85 -2.22 -17.18
N LEU A 69 -2.16 -1.52 -16.27
CA LEU A 69 -0.88 -2.01 -15.74
C LEU A 69 -1.03 -3.30 -14.93
N VAL A 70 -2.15 -3.48 -14.23
CA VAL A 70 -2.43 -4.74 -13.50
C VAL A 70 -2.64 -5.88 -14.50
N LEU A 71 -3.35 -5.60 -15.61
CA LEU A 71 -3.48 -6.53 -16.72
C LEU A 71 -2.12 -6.87 -17.35
N ALA A 72 -1.25 -5.88 -17.55
CA ALA A 72 0.10 -6.09 -18.09
C ALA A 72 0.99 -6.94 -17.17
N VAL A 73 0.88 -6.77 -15.84
CA VAL A 73 1.58 -7.64 -14.89
C VAL A 73 1.05 -9.06 -14.97
N TYR A 74 -0.28 -9.23 -15.07
CA TYR A 74 -0.88 -10.55 -15.21
C TYR A 74 -0.46 -11.24 -16.51
N THR A 75 -0.43 -10.51 -17.63
CA THR A 75 0.01 -11.05 -18.93
C THR A 75 1.48 -11.47 -18.89
N LEU A 76 2.32 -10.72 -18.17
CA LEU A 76 3.71 -11.10 -17.92
C LEU A 76 3.81 -12.38 -17.06
N LEU A 77 3.04 -12.49 -15.98
CA LEU A 77 3.02 -13.70 -15.13
C LEU A 77 2.53 -14.92 -15.91
N ASP A 78 1.53 -14.76 -16.77
CA ASP A 78 1.05 -15.81 -17.67
C ASP A 78 2.09 -16.19 -18.72
N ALA A 79 2.88 -15.24 -19.22
CA ALA A 79 3.99 -15.54 -20.13
C ALA A 79 5.11 -16.40 -19.47
N LEU A 80 5.29 -16.31 -18.14
CA LEU A 80 6.26 -17.16 -17.42
C LEU A 80 5.87 -18.64 -17.42
N THR A 81 4.62 -18.98 -17.76
CA THR A 81 4.18 -20.38 -17.88
C THR A 81 4.91 -21.16 -18.96
N VAL A 82 5.56 -20.47 -19.91
CA VAL A 82 6.45 -21.08 -20.92
C VAL A 82 7.58 -21.88 -20.26
N PHE A 83 8.02 -21.48 -19.06
CA PHE A 83 9.04 -22.20 -18.27
C PHE A 83 8.48 -23.41 -17.51
N HIS A 84 7.32 -23.94 -17.90
CA HIS A 84 6.66 -25.10 -17.26
C HIS A 84 6.24 -24.86 -15.80
N ILE A 85 6.19 -23.60 -15.38
CA ILE A 85 5.66 -23.19 -14.08
C ILE A 85 4.16 -22.95 -14.24
N SER A 86 3.33 -23.55 -13.37
CA SER A 86 1.89 -23.34 -13.44
C SER A 86 1.53 -21.88 -13.11
N LEU A 87 0.56 -21.30 -13.83
CA LEU A 87 0.09 -19.94 -13.58
C LEU A 87 -0.34 -19.73 -12.12
N ARG A 88 -0.99 -20.74 -11.52
CA ARG A 88 -1.37 -20.72 -10.09
C ARG A 88 -0.15 -20.55 -9.19
N THR A 89 0.95 -21.26 -9.47
CA THR A 89 2.20 -21.11 -8.72
C THR A 89 2.81 -19.71 -8.90
N CYS A 90 2.80 -19.15 -10.10
CA CYS A 90 3.26 -17.78 -10.35
C CYS A 90 2.44 -16.75 -9.57
N LEU A 91 1.11 -16.89 -9.55
CA LEU A 91 0.22 -15.99 -8.83
C LEU A 91 0.41 -16.08 -7.31
N ILE A 92 0.53 -17.30 -6.77
CA ILE A 92 0.82 -17.51 -5.34
C ILE A 92 2.19 -16.94 -4.97
N GLY A 93 3.21 -17.17 -5.80
CA GLY A 93 4.53 -16.60 -5.59
C GLY A 93 4.51 -15.07 -5.59
N TRP A 94 3.76 -14.47 -6.53
CA TRP A 94 3.58 -13.02 -6.63
C TRP A 94 2.89 -12.43 -5.40
N THR A 95 1.82 -13.05 -4.90
CA THR A 95 1.10 -12.53 -3.72
C THR A 95 1.95 -12.63 -2.45
N ILE A 96 2.61 -13.76 -2.22
CA ILE A 96 3.54 -13.93 -1.09
C ILE A 96 4.69 -12.92 -1.20
N PHE A 97 5.24 -12.71 -2.39
CA PHE A 97 6.25 -11.68 -2.62
C PHE A 97 5.73 -10.29 -2.22
N MET A 98 4.52 -9.91 -2.65
CA MET A 98 3.93 -8.62 -2.29
C MET A 98 3.69 -8.49 -0.78
N ASP A 99 3.23 -9.53 -0.10
CA ASP A 99 3.09 -9.53 1.36
C ASP A 99 4.41 -9.30 2.07
N VAL A 100 5.49 -9.92 1.59
CA VAL A 100 6.85 -9.71 2.10
C VAL A 100 7.28 -8.26 1.87
N VAL A 101 7.04 -7.70 0.68
CA VAL A 101 7.36 -6.30 0.36
C VAL A 101 6.61 -5.34 1.27
N ILE A 102 5.33 -5.59 1.56
CA ILE A 102 4.52 -4.76 2.48
C ILE A 102 5.08 -4.85 3.90
N ALA A 103 5.35 -6.07 4.41
CA ALA A 103 5.87 -6.28 5.75
C ALA A 103 7.24 -5.61 5.95
N LEU A 104 8.12 -5.70 4.95
CA LEU A 104 9.41 -5.01 4.95
C LEU A 104 9.25 -3.50 4.92
N GLY A 105 8.28 -2.98 4.16
CA GLY A 105 7.94 -1.56 4.14
C GLY A 105 7.47 -1.05 5.51
N PHE A 106 6.64 -1.81 6.23
CA PHE A 106 6.25 -1.48 7.60
C PHE A 106 7.46 -1.47 8.55
N ALA A 107 8.32 -2.48 8.47
CA ALA A 107 9.53 -2.55 9.27
C ALA A 107 10.50 -1.39 8.96
N SER A 108 10.68 -1.02 7.69
CA SER A 108 11.54 0.11 7.30
C SER A 108 10.98 1.45 7.76
N MET A 109 9.67 1.65 7.64
CA MET A 109 8.98 2.83 8.15
C MET A 109 9.14 2.96 9.66
N CYS A 110 8.93 1.88 10.43
CA CYS A 110 9.16 1.87 11.88
C CYS A 110 10.60 2.25 12.24
N ARG A 111 11.59 1.67 11.55
CA ARG A 111 13.01 1.97 11.80
C ARG A 111 13.32 3.43 11.54
N ALA A 112 12.86 3.97 10.40
CA ALA A 112 13.06 5.37 10.04
C ALA A 112 12.40 6.33 11.06
N PHE A 113 11.20 5.96 11.53
CA PHE A 113 10.51 6.73 12.55
C PHE A 113 11.25 6.72 13.88
N LEU A 114 11.71 5.56 14.34
CA LEU A 114 12.50 5.44 15.58
C LEU A 114 13.83 6.19 15.51
N SER A 115 14.53 6.18 14.36
CA SER A 115 15.74 6.99 14.20
C SER A 115 15.46 8.49 14.32
N SER A 116 14.36 8.98 13.73
CA SER A 116 13.97 10.38 13.85
C SER A 116 13.57 10.79 15.28
N GLN A 117 12.93 9.88 16.03
CA GLN A 117 12.56 10.14 17.43
C GLN A 117 13.77 10.08 18.37
N GLY A 118 14.73 9.18 18.14
CA GLY A 118 15.92 9.06 18.98
C GLY A 118 16.75 10.35 19.00
N GLU A 119 16.89 11.00 17.85
CA GLU A 119 17.60 12.29 17.73
C GLU A 119 16.88 13.41 18.50
N GLN A 120 15.56 13.56 18.29
CA GLN A 120 14.75 14.55 19.00
C GLN A 120 14.64 14.29 20.50
N GLN A 121 14.64 13.02 20.91
CA GLN A 121 14.55 12.63 22.30
C GLN A 121 15.89 12.76 23.02
N CYS A 122 17.04 12.58 22.36
CA CYS A 122 18.34 12.95 22.93
C CYS A 122 18.49 14.47 23.18
N GLU A 123 17.90 15.30 22.33
CA GLU A 123 17.83 16.75 22.58
C GLU A 123 16.86 17.08 23.72
N ARG A 124 15.69 16.43 23.75
CA ARG A 124 14.61 16.67 24.72
C ARG A 124 14.77 15.93 26.06
N SER A 125 15.63 14.92 26.15
CA SER A 125 15.92 14.12 27.35
C SER A 125 16.74 14.89 28.38
N LYS A 126 17.27 16.08 28.03
CA LYS A 126 17.68 17.06 29.05
C LYS A 126 16.50 17.53 29.92
N ILE A 127 15.25 17.30 29.50
CA ILE A 127 14.06 17.92 30.13
C ILE A 127 13.00 16.88 30.57
N TRP A 128 12.94 15.66 30.04
CA TRP A 128 11.87 14.70 30.37
C TRP A 128 12.37 13.31 30.79
N LEU A 129 12.49 13.11 32.11
CA LEU A 129 12.41 11.80 32.76
C LEU A 129 10.94 11.41 32.84
N ASN A 130 10.51 10.44 32.02
CA ASN A 130 9.47 9.45 32.30
C ASN A 130 9.20 8.65 31.02
N HIS A 131 9.83 7.49 30.90
CA HIS A 131 9.48 6.51 29.88
C HIS A 131 8.24 5.75 30.38
N PRO A 132 7.08 5.81 29.67
CA PRO A 132 5.95 4.95 30.02
C PRO A 132 6.35 3.48 29.87
N PRO A 133 5.84 2.57 30.72
CA PRO A 133 6.15 1.15 30.61
C PRO A 133 5.50 0.60 29.34
N VAL A 134 6.29 0.47 28.28
CA VAL A 134 5.89 -0.21 27.05
C VAL A 134 6.11 -1.71 27.23
N SER A 135 5.15 -2.53 26.79
CA SER A 135 5.32 -3.99 26.73
C SER A 135 6.62 -4.34 25.98
N SER A 136 7.27 -5.45 26.32
CA SER A 136 8.53 -5.88 25.68
C SER A 136 8.43 -6.01 24.15
N LEU A 137 7.24 -6.29 23.63
CA LEU A 137 6.91 -6.33 22.20
C LEU A 137 6.87 -4.94 21.52
N LEU A 138 6.56 -3.89 22.29
CA LEU A 138 6.54 -2.49 21.84
C LEU A 138 7.85 -1.77 22.15
N ALA A 139 8.86 -2.48 22.68
CA ALA A 139 10.19 -1.93 22.86
C ALA A 139 10.78 -1.49 21.50
N PRO A 140 11.48 -0.34 21.42
CA PRO A 140 12.02 0.19 20.16
C PRO A 140 12.85 -0.81 19.34
N GLU A 141 13.57 -1.72 20.00
CA GLU A 141 14.38 -2.74 19.32
C GLU A 141 13.52 -3.80 18.57
N MET A 142 12.39 -4.16 19.16
CA MET A 142 11.45 -5.18 18.66
C MET A 142 10.38 -4.61 17.75
N LEU A 143 10.09 -3.32 17.86
CA LEU A 143 8.98 -2.64 17.18
C LEU A 143 8.93 -2.91 15.66
N PRO A 144 10.04 -2.85 14.89
CA PRO A 144 9.99 -3.16 13.45
C PRO A 144 9.61 -4.61 13.14
N ALA A 145 9.96 -5.55 14.03
CA ALA A 145 9.60 -6.95 13.87
C ALA A 145 8.15 -7.20 14.27
N THR A 146 7.64 -6.49 15.29
CA THR A 146 6.26 -6.64 15.74
C THR A 146 5.26 -6.00 14.80
N THR A 147 5.58 -4.87 14.16
CA THR A 147 4.71 -4.29 13.11
C THR A 147 4.65 -5.16 11.85
N ALA A 148 5.79 -5.70 11.42
CA ALA A 148 5.83 -6.69 10.32
C ALA A 148 5.03 -7.96 10.68
N ALA A 149 5.17 -8.46 11.91
CA ALA A 149 4.41 -9.61 12.40
C ALA A 149 2.91 -9.31 12.43
N MET A 150 2.52 -8.13 12.90
CA MET A 150 1.11 -7.75 12.98
C MET A 150 0.45 -7.74 11.60
N PHE A 151 1.15 -7.31 10.55
CA PHE A 151 0.64 -7.42 9.17
C PHE A 151 0.60 -8.88 8.70
N LEU A 152 1.72 -9.60 8.80
CA LEU A 152 1.85 -10.95 8.22
C LEU A 152 0.94 -11.99 8.88
N PHE A 153 0.70 -11.88 10.18
CA PHE A 153 -0.17 -12.78 10.93
C PHE A 153 -1.59 -12.24 11.10
N ASN A 154 -1.92 -11.11 10.45
CA ASN A 154 -3.28 -10.60 10.46
C ASN A 154 -4.21 -11.54 9.66
N PRO A 155 -5.29 -12.09 10.24
CA PRO A 155 -6.22 -12.95 9.50
C PRO A 155 -6.77 -12.26 8.26
N TYR A 156 -6.97 -10.94 8.31
CA TYR A 156 -7.49 -10.17 7.19
C TYR A 156 -6.48 -9.97 6.05
N SER A 157 -5.21 -9.74 6.37
CA SER A 157 -4.13 -9.71 5.36
C SER A 157 -4.00 -11.08 4.71
N VAL A 158 -3.98 -12.14 5.52
CA VAL A 158 -3.91 -13.53 5.05
C VAL A 158 -5.07 -13.86 4.11
N ILE A 159 -6.31 -13.46 4.45
CA ILE A 159 -7.47 -13.67 3.59
C ILE A 159 -7.33 -12.92 2.27
N SER A 160 -6.82 -11.67 2.27
CA SER A 160 -6.58 -10.90 1.04
C SER A 160 -5.55 -11.58 0.14
N SER A 161 -4.50 -12.16 0.72
CA SER A 161 -3.51 -12.97 0.00
C SER A 161 -4.13 -14.25 -0.58
N LEU A 162 -4.90 -15.00 0.22
CA LEU A 162 -5.58 -16.22 -0.20
C LEU A 162 -6.60 -15.97 -1.32
N ALA A 163 -7.26 -14.82 -1.29
CA ALA A 163 -8.17 -14.38 -2.33
C ALA A 163 -7.46 -13.91 -3.61
N LEU A 164 -6.12 -13.90 -3.62
CA LEU A 164 -5.27 -13.43 -4.71
C LEU A 164 -5.62 -12.00 -5.15
N SER A 165 -5.90 -11.14 -4.18
CA SER A 165 -6.35 -9.77 -4.42
C SER A 165 -5.25 -8.91 -5.07
N THR A 166 -5.62 -8.13 -6.09
CA THR A 166 -4.68 -7.19 -6.72
C THR A 166 -4.41 -5.95 -5.86
N SER A 167 -5.19 -5.73 -4.79
CA SER A 167 -4.99 -4.64 -3.83
C SER A 167 -3.62 -4.68 -3.13
N LEU A 168 -2.96 -5.84 -3.07
CA LEU A 168 -1.63 -5.97 -2.45
C LEU A 168 -0.60 -5.03 -3.10
N VAL A 169 -0.68 -4.80 -4.41
CA VAL A 169 0.23 -3.87 -5.11
C VAL A 169 -0.02 -2.42 -4.66
N THR A 170 -1.29 -2.06 -4.45
CA THR A 170 -1.68 -0.74 -3.93
C THR A 170 -1.18 -0.56 -2.50
N TYR A 171 -1.36 -1.56 -1.63
CA TYR A 171 -0.89 -1.52 -0.24
C TYR A 171 0.63 -1.39 -0.16
N ALA A 172 1.36 -2.15 -0.97
CA ALA A 172 2.82 -2.06 -1.06
C ALA A 172 3.26 -0.65 -1.46
N SER A 173 2.61 -0.06 -2.47
CA SER A 173 2.90 1.29 -2.95
C SER A 173 2.66 2.35 -1.87
N ILE A 174 1.56 2.25 -1.10
CA ILE A 174 1.24 3.17 0.00
C ILE A 174 2.27 3.08 1.13
N VAL A 175 2.58 1.86 1.61
CA VAL A 175 3.51 1.67 2.74
C VAL A 175 4.91 2.12 2.38
N TRP A 176 5.38 1.82 1.19
CA TRP A 176 6.68 2.29 0.73
C TRP A 176 6.71 3.80 0.48
N SER A 177 5.59 4.39 0.03
CA SER A 177 5.45 5.85 -0.03
C SER A 177 5.66 6.48 1.35
N PHE A 178 4.99 5.97 2.39
CA PHE A 178 5.19 6.45 3.77
C PHE A 178 6.61 6.18 4.30
N SER A 179 7.16 5.00 4.05
CA SER A 179 8.52 4.65 4.45
C SER A 179 9.55 5.65 3.90
N PHE A 180 9.44 6.03 2.62
CA PHE A 180 10.30 7.05 2.02
C PHE A 180 9.96 8.47 2.48
N ALA A 181 8.69 8.74 2.82
CA ALA A 181 8.27 10.02 3.36
C ALA A 181 8.94 10.33 4.70
N VAL A 182 8.97 9.36 5.63
CA VAL A 182 9.66 9.47 6.92
C VAL A 182 11.15 9.70 6.76
N GLN A 183 11.76 9.14 5.70
CA GLN A 183 13.19 9.34 5.39
C GLN A 183 13.47 10.67 4.65
N GLY A 184 12.43 11.45 4.31
CA GLY A 184 12.59 12.70 3.53
C GLY A 184 12.89 12.49 2.04
N LEU A 185 12.72 11.28 1.51
CA LEU A 185 12.95 10.92 0.11
C LEU A 185 11.73 11.27 -0.76
N LEU A 186 11.59 12.58 -1.04
CA LEU A 186 10.43 13.17 -1.74
C LEU A 186 10.06 12.44 -3.04
N VAL A 187 11.02 12.22 -3.93
CA VAL A 187 10.73 11.68 -5.28
C VAL A 187 10.11 10.28 -5.19
N HIS A 188 10.74 9.39 -4.43
CA HIS A 188 10.27 8.01 -4.25
C HIS A 188 8.91 7.97 -3.56
N ALA A 189 8.72 8.77 -2.51
CA ALA A 189 7.46 8.85 -1.78
C ALA A 189 6.30 9.29 -2.69
N ILE A 190 6.50 10.34 -3.50
CA ILE A 190 5.48 10.89 -4.38
C ILE A 190 5.21 9.97 -5.59
N VAL A 191 6.25 9.38 -6.20
CA VAL A 191 6.07 8.45 -7.34
C VAL A 191 5.30 7.21 -6.91
N LEU A 192 5.61 6.62 -5.74
CA LEU A 192 4.87 5.48 -5.24
C LEU A 192 3.45 5.83 -4.79
N LEU A 193 3.23 7.04 -4.26
CA LEU A 193 1.89 7.52 -3.97
C LEU A 193 1.07 7.73 -5.25
N ALA A 194 1.70 8.24 -6.31
CA ALA A 194 1.10 8.37 -7.63
C ALA A 194 0.76 6.99 -8.22
N LEU A 195 1.63 5.99 -8.06
CA LEU A 195 1.34 4.62 -8.45
C LEU A 195 0.13 4.07 -7.69
N ALA A 196 0.08 4.26 -6.37
CA ALA A 196 -1.06 3.86 -5.55
C ALA A 196 -2.36 4.55 -6.00
N THR A 197 -2.30 5.85 -6.33
CA THR A 197 -3.46 6.64 -6.80
C THR A 197 -3.91 6.24 -8.21
N TYR A 198 -2.97 5.81 -9.06
CA TYR A 198 -3.29 5.23 -10.36
C TYR A 198 -3.96 3.86 -10.20
N LEU A 199 -3.52 3.03 -9.25
CA LEU A 199 -4.06 1.70 -9.02
C LEU A 199 -5.45 1.72 -8.36
N SER A 200 -5.67 2.68 -7.45
CA SER A 200 -6.94 2.95 -6.77
C SER A 200 -7.04 4.45 -6.54
N VAL A 201 -8.22 5.06 -6.68
CA VAL A 201 -8.34 6.53 -6.63
C VAL A 201 -8.09 7.10 -5.21
N TYR A 202 -8.45 6.36 -4.17
CA TYR A 202 -8.51 6.85 -2.78
C TYR A 202 -7.18 7.33 -2.15
N PRO A 203 -6.01 6.72 -2.41
CA PRO A 203 -4.72 7.17 -1.90
C PRO A 203 -4.36 8.63 -2.25
N VAL A 204 -5.07 9.28 -3.18
CA VAL A 204 -4.92 10.72 -3.45
C VAL A 204 -5.06 11.58 -2.19
N VAL A 205 -5.89 11.17 -1.24
CA VAL A 205 -6.09 11.90 0.04
C VAL A 205 -4.81 11.91 0.87
N LEU A 206 -3.93 10.92 0.69
CA LEU A 206 -2.67 10.79 1.42
C LEU A 206 -1.57 11.73 0.90
N VAL A 207 -1.82 12.51 -0.18
CA VAL A 207 -0.86 13.50 -0.68
C VAL A 207 -0.50 14.51 0.41
N VAL A 208 -1.50 15.03 1.12
CA VAL A 208 -1.28 16.01 2.19
C VAL A 208 -0.42 15.44 3.34
N PRO A 209 -0.78 14.31 3.99
CA PRO A 209 0.02 13.77 5.08
C PRO A 209 1.43 13.35 4.63
N VAL A 210 1.60 12.78 3.43
CA VAL A 210 2.93 12.42 2.90
C VAL A 210 3.83 13.66 2.74
N LEU A 211 3.29 14.77 2.24
CA LEU A 211 4.06 16.02 2.11
C LEU A 211 4.47 16.59 3.47
N LEU A 212 3.58 16.54 4.45
CA LEU A 212 3.89 16.99 5.81
C LEU A 212 5.00 16.14 6.44
N MET A 213 4.94 14.82 6.28
CA MET A 213 5.98 13.90 6.78
C MET A 213 7.35 14.17 6.13
N ILE A 214 7.38 14.36 4.80
CA ILE A 214 8.62 14.71 4.09
C ILE A 214 9.18 16.05 4.58
N HIS A 215 8.31 17.03 4.81
CA HIS A 215 8.73 18.33 5.30
C HIS A 215 9.35 18.21 6.70
N GLN A 216 8.69 17.51 7.62
CA GLN A 216 9.19 17.28 8.97
C GLN A 216 10.54 16.56 8.96
N ALA A 217 10.66 15.47 8.18
CA ALA A 217 11.90 14.71 8.06
C ALA A 217 13.08 15.56 7.54
N ARG A 218 12.83 16.41 6.55
CA ARG A 218 13.87 17.30 5.98
C ARG A 218 14.21 18.48 6.87
N SER A 219 13.21 19.03 7.57
CA SER A 219 13.43 20.12 8.53
C SER A 219 14.25 19.64 9.72
N ALA A 220 14.06 18.38 10.17
CA ALA A 220 14.92 17.77 11.19
C ALA A 220 16.37 17.57 10.71
N ALA A 221 16.57 17.20 9.44
CA ALA A 221 17.91 17.03 8.87
C ALA A 221 18.65 18.36 8.59
N SER A 222 17.93 19.47 8.46
CA SER A 222 18.49 20.79 8.21
C SER A 222 18.71 21.49 9.55
N PHE A 223 19.97 21.58 10.02
CA PHE A 223 20.42 22.31 11.22
C PHE A 223 20.10 23.83 11.13
N SER A 224 18.81 24.17 11.18
CA SER A 224 18.31 25.53 11.02
C SER A 224 17.92 26.05 12.39
N THR A 225 18.28 27.29 12.69
CA THR A 225 18.00 27.96 13.97
C THR A 225 16.50 27.91 14.35
N PRO A 226 16.17 27.70 15.65
CA PRO A 226 14.84 27.28 16.12
C PRO A 226 13.71 28.33 16.01
N ASP A 227 13.96 29.54 15.49
CA ASP A 227 13.05 30.68 15.67
C ASP A 227 12.24 31.10 14.43
N GLN A 228 12.29 30.38 13.31
CA GLN A 228 11.40 30.68 12.18
C GLN A 228 10.17 29.76 12.12
N PRO A 229 8.95 30.33 11.97
CA PRO A 229 7.76 29.53 11.76
C PRO A 229 7.97 28.66 10.52
N THR A 230 7.90 27.34 10.71
CA THR A 230 8.12 26.31 9.68
C THR A 230 7.01 26.36 8.63
N ARG A 231 7.06 27.37 7.77
CA ARG A 231 6.22 27.42 6.58
C ARG A 231 6.75 26.37 5.62
N VAL A 232 5.88 25.46 5.19
CA VAL A 232 6.18 24.60 4.05
C VAL A 232 6.52 25.52 2.87
N PRO A 233 7.74 25.46 2.30
CA PRO A 233 8.11 26.36 1.23
C PRO A 233 7.24 26.06 0.02
N LEU A 234 6.48 27.07 -0.44
CA LEU A 234 5.61 27.03 -1.62
C LEU A 234 6.24 26.31 -2.82
N PRO A 235 7.52 26.58 -3.22
CA PRO A 235 8.11 25.88 -4.37
C PRO A 235 8.23 24.37 -4.17
N ARG A 236 8.40 23.87 -2.93
CA ARG A 236 8.45 22.42 -2.68
C ARG A 236 7.07 21.78 -2.79
N VAL A 237 6.03 22.48 -2.34
CA VAL A 237 4.65 22.00 -2.50
C VAL A 237 4.30 21.94 -3.98
N LEU A 238 4.59 23.01 -4.74
CA LEU A 238 4.38 23.06 -6.18
C LEU A 238 5.15 21.97 -6.92
N LEU A 239 6.43 21.76 -6.58
CA LEU A 239 7.25 20.68 -7.16
C LEU A 239 6.63 19.32 -6.88
N SER A 240 6.14 19.10 -5.66
CA SER A 240 5.58 17.80 -5.29
C SER A 240 4.24 17.53 -5.98
N ILE A 241 3.39 18.54 -6.12
CA ILE A 241 2.16 18.47 -6.91
C ILE A 241 2.49 18.20 -8.38
N GLY A 242 3.45 18.93 -8.95
CA GLY A 242 3.90 18.75 -10.33
C GLY A 242 4.45 17.34 -10.57
N LEU A 243 5.27 16.83 -9.66
CA LEU A 243 5.83 15.48 -9.72
C LEU A 243 4.72 14.42 -9.60
N PHE A 244 3.76 14.61 -8.70
CA PHE A 244 2.62 13.70 -8.52
C PHE A 244 1.79 13.63 -9.81
N LEU A 245 1.37 14.77 -10.34
CA LEU A 245 0.56 14.85 -11.57
C LEU A 245 1.31 14.26 -12.77
N THR A 246 2.61 14.56 -12.90
CA THR A 246 3.45 14.01 -13.98
C THR A 246 3.57 12.50 -13.85
N SER A 247 3.71 11.96 -12.64
CA SER A 247 3.82 10.52 -12.40
C SER A 247 2.51 9.79 -12.69
N VAL A 248 1.38 10.31 -12.21
CA VAL A 248 0.04 9.77 -12.52
C VAL A 248 -0.20 9.81 -14.04
N GLY A 249 0.07 10.95 -14.68
CA GLY A 249 -0.02 11.10 -16.13
C GLY A 249 0.90 10.12 -16.87
N GLY A 250 2.09 9.86 -16.35
CA GLY A 250 3.02 8.86 -16.86
C GLY A 250 2.43 7.44 -16.82
N PHE A 251 1.90 7.00 -15.68
CA PHE A 251 1.27 5.67 -15.57
C PHE A 251 0.05 5.53 -16.48
N VAL A 252 -0.78 6.56 -16.58
CA VAL A 252 -1.91 6.62 -17.53
C VAL A 252 -1.42 6.58 -18.97
N GLY A 253 -0.33 7.29 -19.30
CA GLY A 253 0.29 7.29 -20.62
C GLY A 253 0.83 5.92 -21.02
N VAL A 254 1.53 5.24 -20.12
CA VAL A 254 2.00 3.85 -20.33
C VAL A 254 0.81 2.92 -20.56
N SER A 255 -0.27 3.10 -19.79
CA SER A 255 -1.51 2.33 -19.95
C SER A 255 -2.17 2.56 -21.30
N PHE A 256 -2.20 3.82 -21.76
CA PHE A 256 -2.73 4.20 -23.06
C PHE A 256 -1.93 3.56 -24.20
N VAL A 257 -0.60 3.56 -24.12
CA VAL A 257 0.25 2.89 -25.11
C VAL A 257 0.02 1.38 -25.09
N TYR A 258 -0.05 0.77 -23.90
CA TYR A 258 -0.30 -0.66 -23.74
C TYR A 258 -1.63 -1.12 -24.35
N MET A 259 -2.70 -0.32 -24.17
CA MET A 259 -4.03 -0.62 -24.71
C MET A 259 -4.22 -0.13 -26.16
N GLY A 260 -3.15 -0.02 -26.94
CA GLY A 260 -3.23 0.30 -28.36
C GLY A 260 -3.72 1.72 -28.66
N ARG A 261 -3.40 2.69 -27.80
CA ARG A 261 -3.79 4.12 -27.91
C ARG A 261 -5.30 4.35 -27.81
N THR A 262 -5.96 3.62 -26.92
CA THR A 262 -7.38 3.79 -26.61
C THR A 262 -7.59 4.27 -25.17
N TRP A 263 -8.63 5.07 -24.95
CA TRP A 263 -9.00 5.60 -23.62
C TRP A 263 -10.12 4.79 -22.95
N ASP A 264 -10.40 3.59 -23.44
CA ASP A 264 -11.57 2.82 -23.02
C ASP A 264 -11.49 2.38 -21.57
N PHE A 265 -10.28 2.14 -21.06
CA PHE A 265 -10.04 1.87 -19.65
C PHE A 265 -10.44 3.03 -18.72
N LEU A 266 -10.24 4.28 -19.17
CA LEU A 266 -10.71 5.45 -18.41
C LEU A 266 -12.22 5.57 -18.51
N ARG A 267 -12.82 5.36 -19.69
CA ARG A 267 -14.28 5.45 -19.88
C ARG A 267 -15.05 4.38 -19.10
N ALA A 268 -14.51 3.16 -19.03
CA ALA A 268 -15.05 2.07 -18.23
C ALA A 268 -14.97 2.35 -16.71
N THR A 269 -14.06 3.24 -16.29
CA THR A 269 -13.92 3.69 -14.90
C THR A 269 -14.69 4.99 -14.62
N ALA A 270 -14.83 5.85 -15.64
CA ALA A 270 -15.43 7.18 -15.58
C ALA A 270 -16.85 7.17 -16.16
N ARG A 271 -17.81 6.67 -15.38
CA ARG A 271 -19.22 7.08 -15.53
C ARG A 271 -19.41 8.36 -14.71
N PRO A 272 -19.22 9.57 -15.24
CA PRO A 272 -19.11 10.80 -14.43
C PRO A 272 -20.36 11.10 -13.58
N LEU A 273 -21.56 10.76 -14.06
CA LEU A 273 -22.80 10.87 -13.29
C LEU A 273 -22.89 9.84 -12.17
N ALA A 274 -22.52 8.59 -12.44
CA ALA A 274 -22.43 7.57 -11.39
C ALA A 274 -21.33 7.93 -10.38
N PHE A 275 -20.16 8.40 -10.85
CA PHE A 275 -19.05 8.81 -10.01
C PHE A 275 -19.38 10.06 -9.19
N ALA A 276 -20.12 11.03 -9.72
CA ALA A 276 -20.58 12.21 -8.98
C ALA A 276 -21.70 11.87 -7.98
N CYS A 277 -22.69 11.05 -8.35
CA CYS A 277 -23.72 10.56 -7.42
C CYS A 277 -23.13 9.64 -6.36
N VAL A 278 -22.15 8.81 -6.72
CA VAL A 278 -21.39 7.94 -5.81
C VAL A 278 -20.43 8.76 -4.96
N LEU A 279 -19.78 9.83 -5.45
CA LEU A 279 -18.99 10.76 -4.62
C LEU A 279 -19.88 11.54 -3.65
N LEU A 280 -21.06 12.00 -4.08
CA LEU A 280 -22.02 12.70 -3.24
C LEU A 280 -22.66 11.76 -2.20
N ALA A 281 -22.92 10.51 -2.57
CA ALA A 281 -23.33 9.45 -1.65
C ALA A 281 -22.18 8.93 -0.78
N LEU A 282 -20.92 9.01 -1.25
CA LEU A 282 -19.74 8.54 -0.53
C LEU A 282 -19.14 9.56 0.41
N VAL A 283 -19.22 10.84 0.09
CA VAL A 283 -18.94 11.91 1.03
C VAL A 283 -20.01 11.93 2.13
N SER A 284 -21.20 11.36 1.89
CA SER A 284 -22.21 11.15 2.93
C SER A 284 -22.17 9.78 3.64
N ILE A 285 -21.41 8.78 3.16
CA ILE A 285 -21.36 7.39 3.71
C ILE A 285 -19.93 6.82 4.01
N PHE A 286 -18.86 7.38 3.43
CA PHE A 286 -17.41 7.15 3.67
C PHE A 286 -16.68 5.84 3.29
N GLN A 287 -17.30 4.75 2.80
CA GLN A 287 -16.65 3.73 1.93
C GLN A 287 -17.64 2.58 1.63
N PRO A 288 -17.93 2.20 0.37
CA PRO A 288 -18.73 1.02 0.09
C PRO A 288 -17.77 -0.09 -0.33
N TYR A 289 -17.69 -1.17 0.42
CA TYR A 289 -16.80 -2.30 0.18
C TYR A 289 -15.31 -2.07 0.55
N PRO A 290 -14.98 -1.72 1.82
CA PRO A 290 -13.68 -2.14 2.33
C PRO A 290 -13.63 -3.66 2.20
N SER A 291 -12.65 -4.17 1.45
CA SER A 291 -12.33 -5.59 1.55
C SER A 291 -11.81 -5.85 2.96
N LEU A 292 -12.02 -7.04 3.49
CA LEU A 292 -11.40 -7.39 4.77
C LEU A 292 -9.90 -7.08 4.80
N GLY A 293 -9.21 -7.26 3.67
CA GLY A 293 -7.79 -6.89 3.51
C GLY A 293 -7.46 -5.43 3.85
N ASP A 294 -8.35 -4.48 3.58
CA ASP A 294 -8.16 -3.06 3.92
C ASP A 294 -8.10 -2.85 5.45
N ILE A 295 -8.93 -3.58 6.21
CA ILE A 295 -8.89 -3.61 7.68
C ILE A 295 -7.57 -4.24 8.15
N GLY A 296 -7.16 -5.32 7.49
CA GLY A 296 -5.90 -6.01 7.77
C GLY A 296 -4.68 -5.11 7.60
N PHE A 297 -4.71 -4.27 6.56
CA PHE A 297 -3.69 -3.29 6.26
C PHE A 297 -3.66 -2.12 7.26
N ALA A 298 -4.82 -1.64 7.70
CA ALA A 298 -4.91 -0.49 8.62
C ALA A 298 -4.46 -0.83 10.05
N LEU A 299 -4.66 -2.07 10.50
CA LEU A 299 -4.36 -2.50 11.87
C LEU A 299 -2.90 -2.27 12.31
N PRO A 300 -1.87 -2.64 11.52
CA PRO A 300 -0.47 -2.31 11.80
C PRO A 300 -0.18 -0.82 11.93
N CYS A 301 -0.93 0.05 11.23
CA CYS A 301 -0.71 1.49 11.27
C CYS A 301 -0.98 2.09 12.65
N PHE A 302 -1.86 1.49 13.45
CA PHE A 302 -2.15 1.98 14.80
C PHE A 302 -0.96 1.79 15.77
N LEU A 303 -0.10 0.79 15.56
CA LEU A 303 1.10 0.58 16.39
C LEU A 303 2.20 1.62 16.16
N LEU A 304 2.17 2.34 15.03
CA LEU A 304 3.16 3.38 14.72
C LEU A 304 3.00 4.64 15.59
N HIS A 305 1.85 4.80 16.25
CA HIS A 305 1.61 5.91 17.18
C HIS A 305 1.03 5.40 18.51
N PRO A 306 1.86 4.84 19.41
CA PRO A 306 1.40 4.30 20.70
C PRO A 306 0.69 5.37 21.55
N SER A 307 1.04 6.65 21.40
CA SER A 307 0.37 7.79 22.03
C SER A 307 -1.10 7.97 21.61
N SER A 308 -1.50 7.54 20.40
CA SER A 308 -2.91 7.61 19.97
C SER A 308 -3.75 6.47 20.55
N ILE A 309 -3.17 5.28 20.73
CA ILE A 309 -3.86 4.16 21.37
C ILE A 309 -3.99 4.42 22.88
N ILE A 310 -2.93 4.91 23.52
CA ILE A 310 -2.90 5.19 24.97
C ILE A 310 -3.77 6.41 25.34
N GLY A 311 -3.95 7.36 24.42
CA GLY A 311 -4.87 8.49 24.61
C GLY A 311 -6.35 8.10 24.62
N ILE A 312 -6.72 7.02 23.91
CA ILE A 312 -8.11 6.51 23.83
C ILE A 312 -8.50 5.71 25.08
N VAL A 313 -7.52 5.11 25.78
CA VAL A 313 -7.75 4.33 27.01
C VAL A 313 -7.74 5.21 28.27
N LYS A 314 -7.60 6.53 28.11
CA LYS A 314 -7.88 7.50 29.18
C LYS A 314 -9.34 7.96 29.12
N PHE A 315 -10.25 7.07 29.49
CA PHE A 315 -11.58 7.42 29.99
C PHE A 315 -11.82 6.64 31.29
#